data_AF-A0A7Y2GQ39-F1
#
_entry.id   AF-A0A7Y2GQ39-F1
#
_cell.length_a   1.000
_cell.length_b   1.000
_cell.length_c   1.000
_cell.angle_alpha   90.00
_cell.angle_beta   90.00
_cell.angle_gamma   90.00
#
_symmetry.space_group_name_H-M   'P 1'
#
loop_
_entity.id
_entity.type
_entity.pdbx_description
1 polymer ?
#
loop_
_entity_poly.entity_id
_entity_poly.type
_entity_poly.pdbx_seq_one_letter_code
_entity_poly.pdbx_strand_id
1 'polypeptide(L)'
;MTRKEFLNRMGLLGTSMVLLNQKGFAVDATDMVKEGVSLLPIRKNESIFSYIDRVKGKYDLTLYRQIIGAANAFKEGDLSLGVAAADTVSRERARNLLANTMIADLDQTSVYEDGIYALIKQSTVKKDTIADWTMGQLKDFVLNQPEEKIKKIMPSLSSDIIGCLVKLMTNEELIQIGQNVFNPLPDSKIGSKGYLSARVQPNSPTDNEEDIRWQVFDAWSYGVGDLVLGTNPVSSEVESVAKIEKTLFEILTVFGLENTMPNCVLSHIDVQADVEKIQPGTTGIWFQSLAGTVAANNTFDVSISKMQN
;
A
#
# COMPACT_ATOMS: atom_id res chain seq x y z
N MET A 1 7.96 24.78 12.41
CA MET A 1 8.82 24.44 11.26
C MET A 1 8.29 23.14 10.68
N THR A 2 7.81 23.16 9.44
CA THR A 2 7.31 21.94 8.78
C THR A 2 8.47 21.08 8.29
N ARG A 3 8.27 19.75 8.11
CA ARG A 3 9.31 18.85 7.57
C ARG A 3 9.84 19.32 6.21
N LYS A 4 8.97 19.93 5.38
CA LYS A 4 9.33 20.57 4.12
C LYS A 4 10.23 21.80 4.30
N GLU A 5 9.93 22.67 5.26
CA GLU A 5 10.79 23.82 5.60
C GLU A 5 12.14 23.36 6.15
N PHE A 6 12.16 22.30 6.96
CA PHE A 6 13.38 21.71 7.48
C PHE A 6 14.28 21.17 6.35
N LEU A 7 13.71 20.43 5.40
CA LEU A 7 14.45 19.91 4.25
C LEU A 7 14.92 21.02 3.30
N ASN A 8 14.09 22.03 3.02
CA ASN A 8 14.53 23.17 2.20
C ASN A 8 15.69 23.92 2.87
N ARG A 9 15.65 24.08 4.20
CA ARG A 9 16.75 24.70 4.97
C ARG A 9 17.99 23.80 5.04
N MET A 10 17.82 22.49 5.18
CA MET A 10 18.93 21.53 5.21
C MET A 10 19.60 21.38 3.83
N GLY A 11 18.83 21.40 2.74
CA GLY A 11 19.35 21.43 1.38
C GLY A 11 20.20 22.67 1.11
N LEU A 12 19.73 23.84 1.55
CA LEU A 12 20.49 25.11 1.48
C LEU A 12 21.75 25.09 2.34
N LEU A 13 21.70 24.51 3.56
CA LEU A 13 22.86 24.39 4.46
C LEU A 13 23.87 23.33 3.96
N GLY A 14 23.40 22.24 3.37
CA GLY A 14 24.24 21.19 2.78
C GLY A 14 25.06 21.70 1.59
N THR A 15 24.46 22.55 0.74
CA THR A 15 25.20 23.21 -0.34
C THR A 15 26.26 24.21 0.15
N SER A 16 26.09 24.80 1.34
CA SER A 16 27.08 25.72 1.90
C SER A 16 28.23 25.02 2.64
N MET A 17 28.04 23.79 3.15
CA MET A 17 29.12 23.02 3.80
C MET A 17 29.94 22.14 2.84
N VAL A 18 29.40 21.76 1.68
CA VAL A 18 30.10 20.86 0.72
C VAL A 18 31.09 21.60 -0.20
N LEU A 19 31.14 22.93 -0.17
CA LEU A 19 32.10 23.72 -0.97
C LEU A 19 33.50 23.86 -0.36
N LEU A 20 33.76 23.22 0.79
CA LEU A 20 35.11 23.16 1.39
C LEU A 20 35.45 21.70 1.72
N ASN A 21 36.38 21.15 0.95
CA ASN A 21 36.99 19.81 1.08
C ASN A 21 36.15 18.62 0.61
N GLN A 22 36.26 18.26 -0.67
CA GLN A 22 37.10 17.12 -1.11
C GLN A 22 36.86 16.83 -2.61
N LYS A 23 37.96 16.64 -3.33
CA LYS A 23 37.96 16.12 -4.70
C LYS A 23 37.50 14.65 -4.67
N GLY A 24 36.49 14.32 -5.47
CA GLY A 24 36.27 12.93 -5.90
C GLY A 24 34.95 12.28 -5.54
N PHE A 25 33.81 12.96 -5.66
CA PHE A 25 32.52 12.33 -5.99
C PHE A 25 31.69 13.39 -6.73
N ALA A 26 31.75 13.38 -8.06
CA ALA A 26 30.81 14.13 -8.87
C ALA A 26 29.48 13.37 -8.83
N VAL A 27 28.66 13.66 -7.82
CA VAL A 27 27.21 13.55 -8.00
C VAL A 27 26.86 14.74 -8.89
N ASP A 28 26.37 14.46 -10.09
CA ASP A 28 25.84 15.50 -10.95
C ASP A 28 24.77 16.27 -10.17
N ALA A 29 25.13 17.47 -9.71
CA ALA A 29 24.27 18.40 -8.99
C ALA A 29 23.29 19.11 -9.95
N THR A 30 22.71 18.35 -10.88
CA THR A 30 21.71 18.77 -11.86
C THR A 30 20.40 18.01 -11.72
N ASP A 31 20.23 17.18 -10.69
CA ASP A 31 18.89 16.90 -10.16
C ASP A 31 18.37 18.18 -9.51
N MET A 32 17.91 19.11 -10.37
CA MET A 32 17.06 20.22 -9.96
C MET A 32 16.00 19.61 -9.05
N VAL A 33 15.94 20.08 -7.80
CA VAL A 33 14.83 19.77 -6.90
C VAL A 33 13.58 20.01 -7.71
N LYS A 34 12.89 18.94 -8.11
CA LYS A 34 11.71 19.07 -8.97
C LYS A 34 10.74 19.98 -8.24
N GLU A 35 10.45 21.12 -8.83
CA GLU A 35 9.46 22.02 -8.28
C GLU A 35 8.13 21.26 -8.22
N GLY A 36 7.40 21.45 -7.12
CA GLY A 36 6.10 20.79 -6.99
C GLY A 36 5.11 21.28 -8.05
N VAL A 37 4.05 20.51 -8.25
CA VAL A 37 2.97 20.82 -9.17
C VAL A 37 2.23 22.06 -8.69
N SER A 38 2.25 23.12 -9.50
CA SER A 38 1.44 24.33 -9.30
C SER A 38 0.23 24.29 -10.22
N LEU A 39 -0.98 24.37 -9.65
CA LEU A 39 -2.23 24.37 -10.43
C LEU A 39 -2.79 25.78 -10.55
N LEU A 40 -3.35 26.13 -11.70
CA LEU A 40 -4.02 27.40 -11.92
C LEU A 40 -5.33 27.47 -11.10
N PRO A 41 -5.91 28.67 -10.88
CA PRO A 41 -7.25 28.79 -10.33
C PRO A 41 -8.27 27.91 -11.07
N ILE A 42 -9.10 27.23 -10.28
CA ILE A 42 -10.12 26.31 -10.77
C ILE A 42 -11.48 27.02 -10.87
N ARG A 43 -12.33 26.56 -11.79
CA ARG A 43 -13.73 27.01 -11.90
C ARG A 43 -14.60 26.26 -10.88
N LYS A 44 -15.79 26.80 -10.60
CA LYS A 44 -16.76 26.14 -9.73
C LYS A 44 -17.19 24.81 -10.34
N ASN A 45 -17.18 23.74 -9.54
CA ASN A 45 -17.54 22.38 -9.93
C ASN A 45 -16.72 21.82 -11.11
N GLU A 46 -15.51 22.35 -11.34
CA GLU A 46 -14.63 21.88 -12.41
C GLU A 46 -14.07 20.49 -12.04
N SER A 47 -14.18 19.53 -12.96
CA SER A 47 -13.57 18.21 -12.86
C SER A 47 -12.12 18.22 -13.35
N ILE A 48 -11.35 17.17 -13.06
CA ILE A 48 -9.99 16.99 -13.57
C ILE A 48 -9.96 17.10 -15.10
N PHE A 49 -10.83 16.37 -15.79
CA PHE A 49 -10.79 16.29 -17.26
C PHE A 49 -11.19 17.61 -17.92
N SER A 50 -12.19 18.31 -17.37
CA SER A 50 -12.57 19.65 -17.87
C SER A 50 -11.49 20.71 -17.60
N TYR A 51 -10.77 20.61 -16.47
CA TYR A 51 -9.61 21.45 -16.18
C TYR A 51 -8.46 21.19 -17.17
N ILE A 52 -8.14 19.92 -17.43
CA ILE A 52 -7.08 19.54 -18.38
C ILE A 52 -7.42 20.06 -19.77
N ASP A 53 -8.65 19.82 -20.25
CA ASP A 53 -9.11 20.32 -21.55
C ASP A 53 -9.01 21.85 -21.63
N ARG A 54 -9.45 22.58 -20.59
CA ARG A 54 -9.32 24.04 -20.57
C ARG A 54 -7.87 24.53 -20.61
N VAL A 55 -6.95 23.86 -19.90
CA VAL A 55 -5.56 24.32 -19.75
C VAL A 55 -4.67 23.86 -20.90
N LYS A 56 -4.94 22.70 -21.49
CA LYS A 56 -4.12 22.07 -22.53
C LYS A 56 -4.81 21.98 -23.90
N GLY A 57 -6.12 22.17 -23.98
CA GLY A 57 -6.95 22.01 -25.19
C GLY A 57 -7.16 20.57 -25.62
N LYS A 58 -6.67 19.60 -24.84
CA LYS A 58 -6.75 18.16 -25.08
C LYS A 58 -6.38 17.39 -23.82
N TYR A 59 -6.69 16.10 -23.79
CA TYR A 59 -6.20 15.19 -22.75
C TYR A 59 -4.66 15.20 -22.68
N ASP A 60 -4.14 15.22 -21.45
CA ASP A 60 -2.72 15.22 -21.14
C ASP A 60 -2.47 14.33 -19.92
N LEU A 61 -1.92 13.13 -20.16
CA LEU A 61 -1.67 12.12 -19.12
C LEU A 61 -0.68 12.60 -18.05
N THR A 62 0.29 13.43 -18.43
CA THR A 62 1.27 13.97 -17.48
C THR A 62 0.59 14.91 -16.49
N LEU A 63 -0.22 15.85 -16.98
CA LEU A 63 -0.99 16.75 -16.14
C LEU A 63 -2.01 15.99 -15.29
N TYR A 64 -2.64 14.94 -15.84
CA TYR A 64 -3.53 14.09 -15.06
C TYR A 64 -2.82 13.43 -13.87
N ARG A 65 -1.69 12.77 -14.11
CA ARG A 65 -0.84 12.18 -13.05
C ARG A 65 -0.40 13.22 -12.03
N GLN A 66 -0.03 14.41 -12.48
CA GLN A 66 0.33 15.53 -11.61
C GLN A 66 -0.83 15.99 -10.73
N ILE A 67 -2.06 16.07 -11.25
CA ILE A 67 -3.24 16.44 -10.44
C ILE A 67 -3.55 15.34 -9.40
N ILE A 68 -3.54 14.06 -9.81
CA ILE A 68 -3.77 12.93 -8.89
C ILE A 68 -2.69 12.83 -7.80
N GLY A 69 -1.43 13.08 -8.15
CA GLY A 69 -0.33 13.16 -7.18
C GLY A 69 -0.45 14.38 -6.26
N ALA A 70 -0.77 15.55 -6.80
CA ALA A 70 -0.85 16.79 -6.06
C ALA A 70 -1.98 16.78 -5.02
N ALA A 71 -3.00 15.93 -5.19
CA ALA A 71 -4.06 15.72 -4.20
C ALA A 71 -3.58 14.98 -2.92
N ASN A 72 -2.44 14.27 -2.96
CA ASN A 72 -1.86 13.64 -1.77
C ASN A 72 -1.46 14.67 -0.71
N ALA A 73 -1.46 14.24 0.56
CA ALA A 73 -0.62 14.88 1.56
C ALA A 73 0.86 14.80 1.13
N PHE A 74 1.69 15.75 1.55
CA PHE A 74 3.08 15.80 1.11
C PHE A 74 3.86 14.52 1.47
N LYS A 75 4.51 13.94 0.45
CA LYS A 75 5.41 12.78 0.56
C LYS A 75 6.67 13.06 -0.26
N GLU A 76 7.84 12.70 0.26
CA GLU A 76 9.13 12.94 -0.41
C GLU A 76 9.22 12.17 -1.74
N GLY A 77 8.76 10.92 -1.78
CA GLY A 77 8.73 10.13 -3.02
C GLY A 77 7.90 10.78 -4.13
N ASP A 78 6.74 11.37 -3.80
CA ASP A 78 5.91 12.08 -4.77
C ASP A 78 6.62 13.33 -5.32
N LEU A 79 7.44 14.00 -4.50
CA LEU A 79 8.23 15.15 -4.92
C LEU A 79 9.34 14.72 -5.89
N SER A 80 10.08 13.66 -5.57
CA SER A 80 11.10 13.08 -6.46
C SER A 80 10.53 12.64 -7.82
N LEU A 81 9.27 12.19 -7.83
CA LEU A 81 8.54 11.85 -9.05
C LEU A 81 7.98 13.08 -9.78
N GLY A 82 7.97 14.27 -9.17
CA GLY A 82 7.45 15.50 -9.76
C GLY A 82 5.93 15.59 -9.78
N VAL A 83 5.25 14.88 -8.86
CA VAL A 83 3.79 14.84 -8.76
C VAL A 83 3.26 15.41 -7.44
N ALA A 84 4.12 15.71 -6.46
CA ALA A 84 3.71 16.40 -5.24
C ALA A 84 3.28 17.85 -5.51
N ALA A 85 2.29 18.36 -4.78
CA ALA A 85 1.88 19.76 -4.87
C ALA A 85 3.00 20.74 -4.45
N ALA A 86 3.12 21.85 -5.17
CA ALA A 86 4.05 22.94 -4.84
C ALA A 86 3.76 23.56 -3.47
N ASP A 87 2.48 23.68 -3.13
CA ASP A 87 1.99 24.33 -1.93
C ASP A 87 0.61 23.79 -1.52
N THR A 88 0.09 24.31 -0.40
CA THR A 88 -1.24 23.95 0.10
C THR A 88 -2.36 24.37 -0.86
N VAL A 89 -2.22 25.53 -1.51
CA VAL A 89 -3.22 26.04 -2.46
C VAL A 89 -3.37 25.11 -3.66
N SER A 90 -2.26 24.63 -4.22
CA SER A 90 -2.24 23.69 -5.34
C SER A 90 -2.79 22.33 -4.94
N ARG A 91 -2.50 21.86 -3.72
CA ARG A 91 -3.10 20.63 -3.18
C ARG A 91 -4.61 20.76 -3.01
N GLU A 92 -5.11 21.88 -2.48
CA GLU A 92 -6.54 22.13 -2.33
C GLU A 92 -7.23 22.21 -3.69
N ARG A 93 -6.61 22.87 -4.68
CA ARG A 93 -7.10 22.87 -6.07
C ARG A 93 -7.18 21.44 -6.63
N ALA A 94 -6.14 20.64 -6.47
CA ALA A 94 -6.12 19.25 -6.92
C ALA A 94 -7.22 18.41 -6.26
N ARG A 95 -7.41 18.54 -4.95
CA ARG A 95 -8.47 17.85 -4.20
C ARG A 95 -9.87 18.29 -4.64
N ASN A 96 -10.08 19.58 -4.90
CA ASN A 96 -11.36 20.08 -5.41
C ASN A 96 -11.66 19.56 -6.80
N LEU A 97 -10.68 19.55 -7.72
CA LEU A 97 -10.85 18.94 -9.05
C LEU A 97 -11.20 17.45 -8.93
N LEU A 98 -10.48 16.72 -8.08
CA LEU A 98 -10.71 15.29 -7.85
C LEU A 98 -12.11 15.04 -7.26
N ALA A 99 -12.52 15.80 -6.23
CA ALA A 99 -13.84 15.69 -5.61
C ALA A 99 -14.99 15.93 -6.58
N ASN A 100 -14.81 16.77 -7.60
CA ASN A 100 -15.81 17.06 -8.62
C ASN A 100 -15.78 16.08 -9.82
N THR A 101 -14.82 15.15 -9.87
CA THR A 101 -14.69 14.21 -10.99
C THR A 101 -15.60 13.00 -10.76
N MET A 102 -16.27 12.54 -11.83
CA MET A 102 -17.14 11.36 -11.76
C MET A 102 -16.31 10.07 -11.67
N ILE A 103 -16.85 9.08 -10.96
CA ILE A 103 -16.24 7.75 -10.85
C ILE A 103 -16.11 7.12 -12.24
N ALA A 104 -17.13 7.24 -13.09
CA ALA A 104 -17.10 6.73 -14.45
C ALA A 104 -15.91 7.26 -15.26
N ASP A 105 -15.59 8.55 -15.14
CA ASP A 105 -14.50 9.17 -15.89
C ASP A 105 -13.13 8.63 -15.43
N LEU A 106 -12.95 8.45 -14.11
CA LEU A 106 -11.73 7.88 -13.53
C LEU A 106 -11.57 6.41 -13.91
N ASP A 107 -12.65 5.63 -13.89
CA ASP A 107 -12.63 4.22 -14.28
C ASP A 107 -12.34 4.00 -15.76
N GLN A 108 -12.63 4.99 -16.61
CA GLN A 108 -12.32 4.98 -18.04
C GLN A 108 -10.90 5.48 -18.33
N THR A 109 -10.27 6.19 -17.39
CA THR A 109 -8.98 6.85 -17.61
C THR A 109 -8.02 6.56 -16.47
N SER A 110 -7.25 5.48 -16.59
CA SER A 110 -6.24 5.15 -15.58
C SER A 110 -4.99 6.02 -15.71
N VAL A 111 -4.32 6.22 -14.58
CA VAL A 111 -2.99 6.85 -14.54
C VAL A 111 -1.90 5.91 -15.04
N TYR A 112 -2.13 4.59 -15.04
CA TYR A 112 -1.16 3.59 -15.49
C TYR A 112 -1.86 2.26 -15.78
N GLU A 113 -1.58 1.66 -16.94
CA GLU A 113 -2.22 0.41 -17.36
C GLU A 113 -1.17 -0.69 -17.58
N ASP A 114 -1.41 -1.85 -16.98
CA ASP A 114 -0.66 -3.09 -17.19
C ASP A 114 -1.53 -4.32 -16.83
N GLY A 115 -0.91 -5.50 -16.71
CA GLY A 115 -1.61 -6.73 -16.33
C GLY A 115 -2.24 -6.70 -14.93
N ILE A 116 -1.67 -5.96 -13.97
CA ILE A 116 -2.25 -5.80 -12.63
C ILE A 116 -3.50 -4.94 -12.71
N TYR A 117 -3.45 -3.84 -13.46
CA TYR A 117 -4.63 -3.01 -13.74
C TYR A 117 -5.74 -3.82 -14.41
N ALA A 118 -5.41 -4.63 -15.43
CA ALA A 118 -6.37 -5.50 -16.10
C ALA A 118 -7.02 -6.51 -15.14
N LEU A 119 -6.23 -7.12 -14.26
CA LEU A 119 -6.73 -8.05 -13.23
C LEU A 119 -7.66 -7.37 -12.22
N ILE A 120 -7.33 -6.15 -11.79
CA ILE A 120 -8.20 -5.34 -10.92
C ILE A 120 -9.52 -5.03 -11.63
N LYS A 121 -9.48 -4.61 -12.91
CA LYS A 121 -10.70 -4.33 -13.67
C LYS A 121 -11.57 -5.58 -13.88
N GLN A 122 -10.95 -6.76 -14.05
CA GLN A 122 -11.67 -8.03 -14.18
C GLN A 122 -12.34 -8.46 -12.87
N SER A 123 -11.69 -8.23 -11.73
CA SER A 123 -12.19 -8.60 -10.40
C SER A 123 -13.16 -7.58 -9.79
N THR A 124 -13.16 -6.34 -10.29
CA THR A 124 -14.10 -5.29 -9.85
C THR A 124 -15.50 -5.55 -10.40
N VAL A 125 -16.50 -5.67 -9.53
CA VAL A 125 -17.90 -5.90 -9.90
C VAL A 125 -18.50 -4.61 -10.45
N LYS A 126 -18.79 -4.56 -11.75
CA LYS A 126 -19.45 -3.40 -12.36
C LYS A 126 -20.89 -3.25 -11.84
N LYS A 127 -21.17 -2.15 -11.14
CA LYS A 127 -22.53 -1.73 -10.76
C LYS A 127 -22.75 -0.30 -11.23
N ASP A 128 -23.86 -0.07 -11.92
CA ASP A 128 -24.22 1.25 -12.45
C ASP A 128 -24.49 2.27 -11.33
N THR A 129 -24.80 1.80 -10.12
CA THR A 129 -25.30 2.64 -9.01
C THR A 129 -24.33 3.70 -8.50
N ILE A 130 -23.03 3.57 -8.77
CA ILE A 130 -22.01 4.54 -8.32
C ILE A 130 -21.30 5.25 -9.46
N ALA A 131 -21.51 4.85 -10.72
CA ALA A 131 -20.76 5.40 -11.85
C ALA A 131 -21.01 6.90 -12.04
N ASP A 132 -22.25 7.34 -11.82
CA ASP A 132 -22.69 8.73 -11.93
C ASP A 132 -22.33 9.59 -10.70
N TRP A 133 -21.70 9.00 -9.67
CA TRP A 133 -21.29 9.75 -8.49
C TRP A 133 -19.97 10.47 -8.74
N THR A 134 -19.84 11.66 -8.17
CA THR A 134 -18.53 12.29 -8.01
C THR A 134 -17.75 11.63 -6.87
N MET A 135 -16.42 11.77 -6.89
CA MET A 135 -15.60 11.33 -5.77
C MET A 135 -15.97 12.00 -4.44
N GLY A 136 -16.48 13.24 -4.48
CA GLY A 136 -17.04 13.93 -3.32
C GLY A 136 -18.30 13.24 -2.79
N GLN A 137 -19.22 12.83 -3.66
CA GLN A 137 -20.41 12.08 -3.26
C GLN A 137 -20.05 10.71 -2.68
N LEU A 138 -19.04 10.02 -3.25
CA LEU A 138 -18.54 8.78 -2.67
C LEU A 138 -17.94 8.99 -1.27
N LYS A 139 -17.14 10.05 -1.10
CA LYS A 139 -16.61 10.45 0.23
C LYS A 139 -17.75 10.67 1.22
N ASP A 140 -18.73 11.48 0.86
CA ASP A 140 -19.88 11.76 1.72
C ASP A 140 -20.67 10.48 2.06
N PHE A 141 -20.84 9.58 1.09
CA PHE A 141 -21.50 8.30 1.31
C PHE A 141 -20.76 7.44 2.33
N VAL A 142 -19.44 7.21 2.18
CA VAL A 142 -18.69 6.32 3.07
C VAL A 142 -18.53 6.89 4.49
N LEU A 143 -18.58 8.21 4.65
CA LEU A 143 -18.52 8.84 5.98
C LEU A 143 -19.85 8.79 6.72
N ASN A 144 -20.98 8.79 6.01
CA ASN A 144 -22.31 8.98 6.61
C ASN A 144 -23.21 7.74 6.57
N GLN A 145 -22.86 6.68 5.84
CA GLN A 145 -23.67 5.47 5.76
C GLN A 145 -23.22 4.38 6.74
N PRO A 146 -24.14 3.51 7.19
CA PRO A 146 -23.79 2.34 8.00
C PRO A 146 -22.92 1.35 7.21
N GLU A 147 -22.10 0.60 7.93
CA GLU A 147 -21.18 -0.41 7.40
C GLU A 147 -21.82 -1.33 6.34
N GLU A 148 -23.05 -1.82 6.58
CA GLU A 148 -23.78 -2.69 5.65
C GLU A 148 -23.93 -2.07 4.26
N LYS A 149 -24.24 -0.77 4.19
CA LYS A 149 -24.40 -0.06 2.92
C LYS A 149 -23.06 0.20 2.24
N ILE A 150 -22.01 0.47 3.00
CA ILE A 150 -20.65 0.63 2.48
C ILE A 150 -20.18 -0.70 1.86
N LYS A 151 -20.34 -1.81 2.59
CA LYS A 151 -19.99 -3.16 2.11
C LYS A 151 -20.70 -3.55 0.82
N LYS A 152 -21.92 -3.06 0.58
CA LYS A 152 -22.66 -3.31 -0.68
C LYS A 152 -21.99 -2.69 -1.92
N ILE A 153 -21.24 -1.60 -1.77
CA ILE A 153 -20.56 -0.93 -2.89
C ILE A 153 -19.08 -1.30 -2.98
N MET A 154 -18.44 -1.79 -1.91
CA MET A 154 -17.01 -2.13 -1.89
C MET A 154 -16.52 -2.99 -3.06
N PRO A 155 -17.24 -4.06 -3.48
CA PRO A 155 -16.81 -4.88 -4.63
C PRO A 155 -16.78 -4.13 -5.97
N SER A 156 -17.43 -2.97 -6.05
CA SER A 156 -17.50 -2.13 -7.26
C SER A 156 -16.46 -1.02 -7.29
N LEU A 157 -15.63 -0.90 -6.26
CA LEU A 157 -14.58 0.11 -6.21
C LEU A 157 -13.27 -0.49 -6.71
N SER A 158 -12.73 0.05 -7.80
CA SER A 158 -11.38 -0.29 -8.25
C SER A 158 -10.33 0.34 -7.33
N SER A 159 -9.09 -0.19 -7.37
CA SER A 159 -7.97 0.36 -6.59
C SER A 159 -7.70 1.84 -6.89
N ASP A 160 -7.92 2.29 -8.13
CA ASP A 160 -7.77 3.70 -8.52
C ASP A 160 -8.81 4.58 -7.84
N ILE A 161 -10.07 4.14 -7.77
CA ILE A 161 -11.14 4.85 -7.07
C ILE A 161 -10.88 4.90 -5.56
N ILE A 162 -10.47 3.78 -4.95
CA ILE A 162 -10.10 3.74 -3.52
C ILE A 162 -8.91 4.67 -3.24
N GLY A 163 -7.87 4.62 -4.09
CA GLY A 163 -6.71 5.49 -4.00
C GLY A 163 -7.05 6.97 -4.16
N CYS A 164 -8.04 7.30 -4.99
CA CYS A 164 -8.57 8.66 -5.13
C CYS A 164 -9.38 9.10 -3.91
N LEU A 165 -10.21 8.22 -3.36
CA LEU A 165 -11.05 8.49 -2.20
C LEU A 165 -10.22 8.90 -0.97
N VAL A 166 -9.17 8.12 -0.65
CA VAL A 166 -8.32 8.40 0.52
C VAL A 166 -7.56 9.72 0.41
N LYS A 167 -7.27 10.22 -0.81
CA LYS A 167 -6.61 11.52 -1.03
C LYS A 167 -7.47 12.69 -0.59
N LEU A 168 -8.80 12.52 -0.59
CA LEU A 168 -9.78 13.55 -0.24
C LEU A 168 -10.05 13.63 1.27
N MET A 169 -9.48 12.73 2.06
CA MET A 169 -9.80 12.59 3.47
C MET A 169 -8.78 13.25 4.40
N THR A 170 -9.26 13.71 5.55
CA THR A 170 -8.41 14.05 6.71
C THR A 170 -8.06 12.79 7.50
N ASN A 171 -7.15 12.92 8.47
CA ASN A 171 -6.82 11.80 9.35
C ASN A 171 -8.03 11.36 10.18
N GLU A 172 -8.84 12.30 10.65
CA GLU A 172 -10.05 12.03 11.43
C GLU A 172 -11.08 11.26 10.60
N GLU A 173 -11.28 11.65 9.34
CA GLU A 173 -12.18 10.95 8.42
C GLU A 173 -11.68 9.53 8.10
N LEU A 174 -10.37 9.34 7.92
CA LEU A 174 -9.76 8.01 7.74
C LEU A 174 -9.95 7.13 9.00
N ILE A 175 -9.75 7.70 10.20
CA ILE A 175 -10.00 7.01 11.47
C ILE A 175 -11.48 6.64 11.62
N GLN A 176 -12.39 7.56 11.29
CA GLN A 176 -13.83 7.32 11.34
C GLN A 176 -14.24 6.12 10.48
N ILE A 177 -13.72 6.03 9.25
CA ILE A 177 -13.98 4.89 8.36
C ILE A 177 -13.37 3.61 8.95
N GLY A 178 -12.13 3.66 9.44
CA GLY A 178 -11.46 2.53 10.08
C GLY A 178 -12.16 2.02 11.35
N GLN A 179 -12.95 2.87 12.02
CA GLN A 179 -13.78 2.51 13.18
C GLN A 179 -15.18 2.00 12.80
N ASN A 180 -15.56 2.09 11.52
CA ASN A 180 -16.88 1.71 11.01
C ASN A 180 -16.83 0.43 10.16
N VAL A 181 -15.83 0.29 9.28
CA VAL A 181 -15.76 -0.81 8.30
C VAL A 181 -14.77 -1.88 8.75
N PHE A 182 -15.27 -3.09 9.02
CA PHE A 182 -14.47 -4.22 9.48
C PHE A 182 -14.47 -5.36 8.46
N ASN A 183 -13.35 -6.04 8.27
CA ASN A 183 -13.22 -7.15 7.34
C ASN A 183 -12.78 -8.41 8.10
N PRO A 184 -13.71 -9.07 8.82
CA PRO A 184 -13.36 -10.26 9.58
C PRO A 184 -12.93 -11.40 8.66
N LEU A 185 -11.86 -12.11 9.04
CA LEU A 185 -11.49 -13.34 8.35
C LEU A 185 -12.55 -14.43 8.63
N PRO A 186 -12.90 -15.27 7.64
CA PRO A 186 -13.80 -16.41 7.85
C PRO A 186 -13.34 -17.27 9.03
N ASP A 187 -14.32 -17.81 9.77
CA ASP A 187 -14.09 -18.75 10.87
C ASP A 187 -13.18 -18.24 12.01
N SER A 188 -12.98 -16.92 12.12
CA SER A 188 -12.18 -16.31 13.19
C SER A 188 -12.77 -14.97 13.66
N LYS A 189 -12.16 -14.37 14.70
CA LYS A 189 -12.45 -12.99 15.13
C LYS A 189 -11.48 -11.96 14.56
N ILE A 190 -10.43 -12.38 13.87
CA ILE A 190 -9.41 -11.50 13.31
C ILE A 190 -10.06 -10.52 12.35
N GLY A 191 -9.80 -9.22 12.55
CA GLY A 191 -10.41 -8.15 11.75
C GLY A 191 -11.84 -7.76 12.16
N SER A 192 -12.39 -8.38 13.21
CA SER A 192 -13.70 -8.00 13.78
C SER A 192 -13.60 -6.76 14.67
N LYS A 193 -14.73 -6.04 14.81
CA LYS A 193 -14.83 -4.91 15.73
C LYS A 193 -14.51 -5.33 17.17
N GLY A 194 -13.61 -4.60 17.80
CA GLY A 194 -13.20 -4.84 19.19
C GLY A 194 -12.19 -5.99 19.36
N TYR A 195 -11.66 -6.55 18.27
CA TYR A 195 -10.64 -7.58 18.30
C TYR A 195 -9.34 -7.06 17.69
N LEU A 196 -8.24 -7.15 18.44
CA LEU A 196 -6.92 -6.74 18.00
C LEU A 196 -6.01 -7.96 18.00
N SER A 197 -5.48 -8.30 16.83
CA SER A 197 -4.55 -9.40 16.64
C SER A 197 -3.13 -8.90 16.44
N ALA A 198 -2.16 -9.76 16.73
CA ALA A 198 -0.76 -9.50 16.46
C ALA A 198 -0.06 -10.76 15.96
N ARG A 199 0.86 -10.59 15.00
CA ARG A 199 1.76 -11.67 14.60
C ARG A 199 2.90 -11.81 15.60
N VAL A 200 3.44 -13.01 15.73
CA VAL A 200 4.78 -13.22 16.32
C VAL A 200 5.76 -13.39 15.15
N GLN A 201 6.80 -12.55 15.11
CA GLN A 201 7.85 -12.62 14.10
C GLN A 201 9.24 -12.83 14.70
N PRO A 202 9.60 -14.08 15.06
CA PRO A 202 10.84 -14.39 15.75
C PRO A 202 11.96 -14.49 14.71
N ASN A 203 12.75 -13.43 14.58
CA ASN A 203 13.84 -13.36 13.61
C ASN A 203 15.16 -13.60 14.32
N SER A 204 15.89 -14.64 13.94
CA SER A 204 17.28 -14.84 14.35
C SER A 204 18.23 -14.26 13.30
N PRO A 205 19.27 -13.49 13.67
CA PRO A 205 20.28 -13.01 12.72
C PRO A 205 21.03 -14.12 11.97
N THR A 206 20.94 -15.37 12.44
CA THR A 206 21.61 -16.54 11.88
C THR A 206 20.64 -17.69 11.61
N ASP A 207 19.33 -17.42 11.62
CA ASP A 207 18.28 -18.43 11.51
C ASP A 207 18.39 -19.57 12.55
N ASN A 208 18.93 -19.25 13.73
CA ASN A 208 19.08 -20.22 14.82
C ASN A 208 17.70 -20.63 15.39
N GLU A 209 17.43 -21.93 15.39
CA GLU A 209 16.15 -22.51 15.82
C GLU A 209 15.86 -22.30 17.32
N GLU A 210 16.89 -22.27 18.16
CA GLU A 210 16.75 -22.06 19.59
C GLU A 210 16.41 -20.58 19.90
N ASP A 211 17.09 -19.63 19.24
CA ASP A 211 16.77 -18.21 19.33
C ASP A 211 15.32 -17.94 18.91
N ILE A 212 14.89 -18.60 17.83
CA ILE A 212 13.51 -18.51 17.32
C ILE A 212 12.54 -19.01 18.38
N ARG A 213 12.74 -20.21 18.94
CA ARG A 213 11.89 -20.78 20.00
C ARG A 213 11.78 -19.85 21.20
N TRP A 214 12.88 -19.29 21.68
CA TRP A 214 12.87 -18.40 22.84
C TRP A 214 12.11 -17.10 22.58
N GLN A 215 12.22 -16.51 21.39
CA GLN A 215 11.44 -15.33 21.00
C GLN A 215 9.94 -15.65 20.92
N VAL A 216 9.56 -16.84 20.46
CA VAL A 216 8.15 -17.28 20.47
C VAL A 216 7.61 -17.37 21.89
N PHE A 217 8.34 -18.05 22.77
CA PHE A 217 7.90 -18.20 24.16
C PHE A 217 7.82 -16.88 24.91
N ASP A 218 8.77 -15.97 24.68
CA ASP A 218 8.71 -14.61 25.23
C ASP A 218 7.44 -13.90 24.76
N ALA A 219 7.16 -13.87 23.45
CA ALA A 219 5.98 -13.20 22.91
C ALA A 219 4.66 -13.81 23.41
N TRP A 220 4.58 -15.13 23.51
CA TRP A 220 3.39 -15.82 24.03
C TRP A 220 3.16 -15.53 25.52
N SER A 221 4.20 -15.24 26.29
CA SER A 221 4.05 -14.80 27.69
C SER A 221 3.29 -13.47 27.83
N TYR A 222 3.26 -12.65 26.76
CA TYR A 222 2.47 -11.42 26.65
C TYR A 222 1.11 -11.61 25.96
N GLY A 223 0.73 -12.84 25.59
CA GLY A 223 -0.52 -13.12 24.87
C GLY A 223 -0.53 -12.61 23.43
N VAL A 224 0.64 -12.53 22.78
CA VAL A 224 0.81 -12.09 21.39
C VAL A 224 0.89 -13.32 20.47
N GLY A 225 0.30 -13.24 19.27
CA GLY A 225 0.59 -14.19 18.19
C GLY A 225 -0.59 -14.76 17.45
N ASP A 226 -1.82 -14.52 17.91
CA ASP A 226 -3.07 -15.09 17.41
C ASP A 226 -3.32 -15.00 15.88
N LEU A 227 -2.60 -14.13 15.17
CA LEU A 227 -2.70 -14.01 13.71
C LEU A 227 -1.89 -15.08 12.95
N VAL A 228 -0.59 -15.13 13.22
CA VAL A 228 0.37 -15.99 12.51
C VAL A 228 1.66 -16.05 13.31
N LEU A 229 2.24 -17.25 13.36
CA LEU A 229 3.59 -17.48 13.86
C LEU A 229 4.55 -17.55 12.68
N GLY A 230 5.31 -16.50 12.38
CA GLY A 230 6.12 -16.53 11.16
C GLY A 230 7.46 -15.84 11.24
N THR A 231 8.47 -16.41 10.59
CA THR A 231 9.85 -15.89 10.63
C THR A 231 10.22 -15.30 9.27
N ASN A 232 10.89 -14.15 9.25
CA ASN A 232 11.57 -13.68 8.06
C ASN A 232 13.00 -14.23 8.06
N PRO A 233 13.32 -15.20 7.20
CA PRO A 233 14.60 -15.88 7.25
C PRO A 233 15.73 -15.00 6.69
N VAL A 234 16.95 -15.21 7.16
CA VAL A 234 18.15 -14.62 6.57
C VAL A 234 18.57 -15.38 5.31
N SER A 235 18.52 -16.70 5.37
CA SER A 235 18.82 -17.60 4.25
C SER A 235 17.60 -17.84 3.37
N SER A 236 17.81 -17.80 2.05
CA SER A 236 16.80 -18.20 1.06
C SER A 236 16.96 -19.64 0.58
N GLU A 237 17.85 -20.42 1.20
CA GLU A 237 18.04 -21.83 0.86
C GLU A 237 16.85 -22.66 1.37
N VAL A 238 16.32 -23.53 0.50
CA VAL A 238 15.14 -24.37 0.78
C VAL A 238 15.31 -25.17 2.08
N GLU A 239 16.47 -25.79 2.30
CA GLU A 239 16.75 -26.57 3.51
C GLU A 239 16.73 -25.71 4.79
N SER A 240 17.16 -24.44 4.69
CA SER A 240 17.15 -23.51 5.83
C SER A 240 15.73 -23.11 6.19
N VAL A 241 14.94 -22.76 5.17
CA VAL A 241 13.52 -22.41 5.33
C VAL A 241 12.74 -23.60 5.89
N ALA A 242 12.99 -24.82 5.40
CA ALA A 242 12.34 -26.03 5.91
C ALA A 242 12.62 -26.28 7.39
N LYS A 243 13.86 -26.07 7.86
CA LYS A 243 14.22 -26.20 9.29
C LYS A 243 13.47 -25.21 10.17
N ILE A 244 13.43 -23.93 9.76
CA ILE A 244 12.70 -22.89 10.47
C ILE A 244 11.22 -23.25 10.53
N GLU A 245 10.62 -23.61 9.40
CA GLU A 245 9.21 -23.97 9.31
C GLU A 245 8.87 -25.16 10.22
N LYS A 246 9.71 -26.21 10.18
CA LYS A 246 9.56 -27.37 11.07
C LYS A 246 9.63 -26.93 12.53
N THR A 247 10.57 -26.07 12.90
CA THR A 247 10.68 -25.53 14.26
C THR A 247 9.40 -24.79 14.67
N LEU A 248 8.83 -23.94 13.82
CA LEU A 248 7.58 -23.23 14.11
C LEU A 248 6.38 -24.19 14.24
N PHE A 249 6.27 -25.15 13.32
CA PHE A 249 5.19 -26.13 13.30
C PHE A 249 5.25 -27.08 14.51
N GLU A 250 6.44 -27.50 14.92
CA GLU A 250 6.64 -28.28 16.15
C GLU A 250 6.18 -27.52 17.39
N ILE A 251 6.48 -26.22 17.49
CA ILE A 251 5.99 -25.39 18.60
C ILE A 251 4.46 -25.38 18.62
N LEU A 252 3.81 -25.14 17.48
CA LEU A 252 2.35 -25.18 17.39
C LEU A 252 1.78 -26.53 17.85
N THR A 253 2.34 -27.62 17.32
CA THR A 253 1.89 -29.00 17.61
C THR A 253 2.05 -29.35 19.08
N VAL A 254 3.19 -29.03 19.69
CA VAL A 254 3.46 -29.32 21.11
C VAL A 254 2.46 -28.63 22.03
N PHE A 255 1.98 -27.45 21.66
CA PHE A 255 1.00 -26.69 22.42
C PHE A 255 -0.45 -26.91 21.95
N GLY A 256 -0.69 -27.78 20.95
CA GLY A 256 -2.02 -28.09 20.42
C GLY A 256 -2.68 -26.93 19.67
N LEU A 257 -1.88 -26.07 19.03
CA LEU A 257 -2.31 -24.84 18.34
C LEU A 257 -2.28 -24.95 16.81
N GLU A 258 -1.85 -26.07 16.25
CA GLU A 258 -1.68 -26.29 14.81
C GLU A 258 -2.98 -26.12 14.00
N ASN A 259 -4.14 -26.36 14.62
CA ASN A 259 -5.46 -26.15 14.01
C ASN A 259 -6.07 -24.78 14.33
N THR A 260 -5.38 -23.94 15.10
CA THR A 260 -5.88 -22.62 15.57
C THR A 260 -5.12 -21.47 14.93
N MET A 261 -3.83 -21.64 14.67
CA MET A 261 -2.94 -20.57 14.25
C MET A 261 -2.00 -21.07 13.15
N PRO A 262 -1.89 -20.37 12.01
CA PRO A 262 -0.96 -20.77 10.96
C PRO A 262 0.48 -20.39 11.29
N ASN A 263 1.43 -21.17 10.80
CA ASN A 263 2.83 -20.73 10.65
C ASN A 263 3.15 -20.29 9.22
N CYS A 264 4.20 -19.48 9.07
CA CYS A 264 4.68 -19.02 7.76
C CYS A 264 6.16 -18.65 7.83
N VAL A 265 6.99 -19.13 6.92
CA VAL A 265 8.35 -18.59 6.74
C VAL A 265 8.31 -17.65 5.54
N LEU A 266 8.57 -16.35 5.78
CA LEU A 266 8.34 -15.27 4.83
C LEU A 266 9.43 -15.18 3.75
N SER A 267 9.71 -16.30 3.06
CA SER A 267 10.65 -16.39 1.95
C SER A 267 9.97 -16.15 0.60
N HIS A 268 10.70 -16.30 -0.51
CA HIS A 268 10.11 -16.23 -1.84
C HIS A 268 9.09 -17.38 -2.05
N ILE A 269 8.01 -17.13 -2.81
CA ILE A 269 6.92 -18.10 -3.00
C ILE A 269 7.40 -19.44 -3.58
N ASP A 270 8.38 -19.41 -4.49
CA ASP A 270 8.95 -20.64 -5.07
C ASP A 270 9.73 -21.46 -4.03
N VAL A 271 10.40 -20.79 -3.08
CA VAL A 271 11.12 -21.47 -2.00
C VAL A 271 10.13 -22.14 -1.05
N GLN A 272 9.05 -21.47 -0.69
CA GLN A 272 7.96 -22.07 0.10
C GLN A 272 7.33 -23.27 -0.62
N ALA A 273 7.09 -23.14 -1.93
CA ALA A 273 6.57 -24.25 -2.74
C ALA A 273 7.51 -25.45 -2.77
N ASP A 274 8.83 -25.23 -2.79
CA ASP A 274 9.81 -26.31 -2.71
C ASP A 274 9.91 -26.92 -1.31
N VAL A 275 9.78 -26.13 -0.24
CA VAL A 275 9.67 -26.64 1.13
C VAL A 275 8.44 -27.52 1.30
N GLU A 276 7.29 -27.11 0.77
CA GLU A 276 6.03 -27.87 0.83
C GLU A 276 6.16 -29.25 0.13
N LYS A 277 7.00 -29.37 -0.91
CA LYS A 277 7.29 -30.67 -1.54
C LYS A 277 8.11 -31.60 -0.65
N ILE A 278 8.95 -31.04 0.21
CA ILE A 278 9.84 -31.79 1.12
C ILE A 278 9.08 -32.21 2.38
N GLN A 279 8.26 -31.32 2.92
CA GLN A 279 7.49 -31.52 4.15
C GLN A 279 6.04 -31.05 3.95
N PRO A 280 5.21 -31.86 3.26
CA PRO A 280 3.84 -31.44 2.94
C PRO A 280 3.00 -31.29 4.21
N GLY A 281 2.19 -30.23 4.25
CA GLY A 281 1.25 -29.92 5.32
C GLY A 281 1.86 -29.24 6.55
N THR A 282 3.14 -28.84 6.50
CA THR A 282 3.78 -28.08 7.60
C THR A 282 3.70 -26.57 7.42
N THR A 283 3.44 -26.08 6.21
CA THR A 283 3.18 -24.66 5.99
C THR A 283 1.74 -24.30 6.31
N GLY A 284 1.50 -23.35 7.21
CA GLY A 284 0.15 -22.88 7.52
C GLY A 284 -0.40 -21.95 6.44
N ILE A 285 0.34 -20.90 6.09
CA ILE A 285 0.01 -19.96 5.01
C ILE A 285 1.27 -19.57 4.24
N TRP A 286 1.08 -19.22 2.97
CA TRP A 286 2.16 -18.76 2.10
C TRP A 286 2.26 -17.23 2.10
N PHE A 287 3.49 -16.72 2.05
CA PHE A 287 3.81 -15.31 1.97
C PHE A 287 4.37 -14.95 0.60
N GLN A 288 4.08 -13.74 0.11
CA GLN A 288 4.82 -13.16 -1.01
C GLN A 288 4.76 -11.63 -0.92
N SER A 289 5.90 -10.99 -1.16
CA SER A 289 5.94 -9.54 -1.39
C SER A 289 5.32 -9.22 -2.76
N LEU A 290 4.39 -8.27 -2.78
CA LEU A 290 3.68 -7.82 -3.98
C LEU A 290 3.85 -6.31 -4.18
N ALA A 291 3.73 -5.89 -5.44
CA ALA A 291 3.74 -4.52 -5.88
C ALA A 291 2.53 -4.21 -6.78
N GLY A 292 2.24 -2.93 -6.96
CA GLY A 292 1.07 -2.45 -7.72
C GLY A 292 1.21 -2.50 -9.24
N THR A 293 2.35 -2.96 -9.78
CA THR A 293 2.58 -3.09 -11.23
C THR A 293 3.31 -4.39 -11.57
N VAL A 294 3.09 -4.90 -12.78
CA VAL A 294 3.79 -6.07 -13.35
C VAL A 294 5.29 -5.84 -13.32
N ALA A 295 5.76 -4.66 -13.75
CA ALA A 295 7.19 -4.35 -13.80
C ALA A 295 7.84 -4.42 -12.42
N ALA A 296 7.17 -3.92 -11.37
CA ALA A 296 7.69 -4.00 -10.02
C ALA A 296 7.62 -5.44 -9.47
N ASN A 297 6.55 -6.18 -9.73
CA ASN A 297 6.46 -7.59 -9.34
C ASN A 297 7.54 -8.46 -10.00
N ASN A 298 7.93 -8.18 -11.24
CA ASN A 298 9.03 -8.86 -11.92
C ASN A 298 10.38 -8.66 -11.23
N THR A 299 10.60 -7.56 -10.49
CA THR A 299 11.81 -7.37 -9.68
C THR A 299 11.90 -8.34 -8.50
N PHE A 300 10.75 -8.89 -8.09
CA PHE A 300 10.65 -9.96 -7.11
C PHE A 300 10.53 -11.34 -7.75
N ASP A 301 10.67 -11.48 -9.08
CA ASP A 301 10.36 -12.72 -9.83
C ASP A 301 8.94 -13.26 -9.62
N VAL A 302 7.96 -12.36 -9.45
CA VAL A 302 6.55 -12.73 -9.26
C VAL A 302 5.74 -12.36 -10.49
N SER A 303 5.03 -13.34 -11.05
CA SER A 303 4.05 -13.14 -12.12
C SER A 303 2.63 -13.28 -11.59
N ILE A 304 1.64 -12.75 -12.32
CA ILE A 304 0.21 -12.97 -12.00
C ILE A 304 -0.13 -14.46 -11.93
N SER A 305 0.47 -15.27 -12.81
CA SER A 305 0.27 -16.73 -12.79
C SER A 305 0.78 -17.37 -11.50
N LYS A 306 1.92 -16.90 -10.96
CA LYS A 306 2.45 -17.37 -9.66
C LYS A 306 1.60 -16.90 -8.48
N MET A 307 0.83 -15.81 -8.63
CA MET A 307 -0.06 -15.32 -7.57
C MET A 307 -1.40 -16.09 -7.52
N GLN A 308 -1.82 -16.67 -8.65
CA GLN A 308 -3.14 -17.31 -8.79
C GLN A 308 -3.12 -18.83 -8.61
N ASN A 309 -1.95 -19.46 -8.74
CA ASN A 309 -1.76 -20.91 -8.64
C ASN A 309 -0.75 -21.22 -7.54
#